data_AF-A0A967TZM6-F1
#
_entry.id   AF-A0A967TZM6-F1
#
_cell.length_a   1.000
_cell.length_b   1.000
_cell.length_c   1.000
_cell.angle_alpha   90.00
_cell.angle_beta   90.00
_cell.angle_gamma   90.00
#
_symmetry.space_group_name_H-M   'P 1'
#
loop_
_entity.id
_entity.type
_entity.pdbx_description
1 polymer ?
#
loop_
_entity_poly.entity_id
_entity_poly.type
_entity_poly.pdbx_seq_one_letter_code
_entity_poly.pdbx_strand_id
1 'polypeptide(L)' 'MSTSDEHEPAIDWSLTTWEGARREALRRWSELPLERIVAALEEMEQLSAA' A
#
# COMPACT_ATOMS: atom_id res chain seq x y z
N MET A 1 16.31 -30.54 16.66
CA MET A 1 15.34 -29.84 15.79
C MET A 1 15.29 -28.41 16.26
N SER A 2 15.92 -27.49 15.54
CA SER A 2 15.81 -26.05 15.84
C SER A 2 14.58 -25.56 15.08
N THR A 3 13.47 -25.38 15.79
CA THR A 3 12.30 -24.67 15.25
C THR A 3 12.66 -23.20 15.32
N SER A 4 13.20 -22.67 14.22
CA SER A 4 13.26 -21.23 14.04
C SER A 4 11.81 -20.74 14.03
N ASP A 5 11.34 -20.22 15.16
CA ASP A 5 10.10 -19.44 15.23
C ASP A 5 10.35 -18.13 14.47
N GLU A 6 10.33 -18.22 13.15
CA GLU A 6 10.21 -17.05 12.27
C GLU A 6 8.90 -16.37 12.66
N HIS A 7 9.02 -15.24 13.37
CA HIS A 7 7.89 -14.43 13.77
C HIS A 7 7.23 -13.89 12.51
N GLU A 8 6.24 -14.61 11.97
CA GLU A 8 5.38 -14.07 10.94
C GLU A 8 4.75 -12.78 11.46
N PRO A 9 4.82 -11.68 10.67
CA PRO A 9 4.26 -10.41 11.11
C PRO A 9 2.78 -10.59 11.38
N ALA A 10 2.33 -10.20 12.57
CA ALA A 10 0.93 -10.28 12.95
C ALA A 10 0.08 -9.51 11.92
N ILE A 11 -0.98 -10.17 11.43
CA ILE A 11 -1.89 -9.58 10.45
C ILE A 11 -2.66 -8.43 11.11
N ASP A 12 -2.50 -7.21 10.57
CA ASP A 12 -3.30 -6.06 10.99
C ASP A 12 -4.69 -6.11 10.35
N TRP A 13 -5.64 -6.66 11.11
CA TRP A 13 -7.05 -6.76 10.71
C TRP A 13 -7.74 -5.39 10.54
N SER A 14 -7.15 -4.29 11.00
CA SER A 14 -7.75 -2.96 10.76
C SER A 14 -7.71 -2.58 9.26
N LEU A 15 -6.70 -3.06 8.53
CA LEU A 15 -6.50 -2.81 7.10
C LEU A 15 -7.49 -3.56 6.20
N THR A 16 -8.21 -4.55 6.74
CA THR A 16 -9.21 -5.32 5.99
C THR A 16 -10.59 -4.66 6.00
N THR A 17 -10.68 -3.42 6.48
CA THR A 17 -11.87 -2.58 6.42
C THR A 17 -11.67 -1.47 5.39
N TRP A 18 -12.75 -0.94 4.80
CA TRP A 18 -12.65 0.18 3.85
C TRP A 18 -11.97 1.40 4.47
N GLU A 19 -12.38 1.80 5.68
CA GLU A 19 -11.80 2.95 6.38
C GLU A 19 -10.34 2.73 6.78
N GLY A 20 -9.97 1.52 7.17
CA GLY A 20 -8.58 1.17 7.47
C GLY A 20 -7.70 1.20 6.23
N ALA A 21 -8.13 0.52 5.16
CA ALA A 21 -7.42 0.51 3.89
C ALA A 21 -7.27 1.93 3.31
N ARG A 22 -8.33 2.75 3.36
CA ARG A 22 -8.31 4.14 2.90
C ARG A 22 -7.32 4.99 3.68
N ARG A 23 -7.33 4.94 5.01
CA ARG A 23 -6.38 5.71 5.84
C ARG A 23 -4.94 5.30 5.59
N GLU A 24 -4.68 3.99 5.51
CA GLU A 24 -3.34 3.47 5.24
C GLU A 24 -2.86 3.83 3.84
N ALA A 25 -3.74 3.80 2.84
CA ALA A 25 -3.41 4.29 1.49
C ALA A 25 -3.00 5.77 1.54
N LEU A 26 -3.80 6.64 2.17
CA LEU A 26 -3.46 8.07 2.29
C LEU A 26 -2.12 8.29 3.02
N ARG A 27 -1.86 7.55 4.09
CA ARG A 27 -0.57 7.62 4.81
C ARG A 27 0.59 7.26 3.88
N ARG A 28 0.52 6.12 3.18
CA ARG A 28 1.57 5.70 2.24
C ARG A 28 1.77 6.70 1.11
N TRP A 29 0.68 7.22 0.54
CA TRP A 29 0.76 8.22 -0.52
C TRP A 29 1.42 9.52 -0.05
N SER A 30 1.19 9.93 1.21
CA SER A 30 1.84 11.11 1.77
C SER A 30 3.35 10.95 1.97
N GLU A 31 3.85 9.72 2.04
CA GLU A 31 5.27 9.39 2.23
C GLU A 31 6.01 9.17 0.91
N LEU A 32 5.30 9.16 -0.23
CA LEU A 32 5.91 8.96 -1.54
C LEU A 32 6.55 10.24 -2.08
N PRO A 33 7.72 10.15 -2.75
CA PRO A 33 8.27 11.25 -3.52
C PRO A 33 7.30 11.72 -4.60
N LEU A 34 7.27 13.03 -4.86
CA LEU A 34 6.37 13.64 -5.82
C LEU A 34 6.51 13.02 -7.22
N GLU A 35 7.74 12.70 -7.63
CA GLU A 35 8.03 12.10 -8.94
C GLU A 35 7.33 10.74 -9.10
N ARG A 36 7.21 9.97 -8.02
CA ARG A 36 6.51 8.68 -8.02
C ARG A 36 5.01 8.84 -8.07
N ILE A 37 4.49 9.86 -7.40
CA ILE A 37 3.06 10.20 -7.44
C ILE A 37 2.66 10.60 -8.86
N VAL A 38 3.43 11.48 -9.50
CA VAL A 38 3.16 11.92 -10.89
C VAL A 38 3.21 10.75 -11.87
N ALA A 39 4.26 9.92 -11.81
CA ALA A 39 4.39 8.75 -12.69
C ALA A 39 3.20 7.78 -12.56
N ALA A 40 2.72 7.53 -11.34
CA ALA A 40 1.55 6.68 -11.12
C ALA A 40 0.26 7.28 -11.72
N LEU A 41 0.08 8.60 -11.65
CA LEU A 41 -1.08 9.27 -12.25
C LEU A 41 -1.04 9.22 -13.78
N GLU A 42 0.15 9.37 -14.38
CA GLU A 42 0.33 9.25 -15.83
C GLU A 42 0.04 7.81 -16.31
N GLU A 43 0.47 6.79 -15.57
CA GLU A 43 0.14 5.39 -15.87
C GLU A 43 -1.38 5.13 -15.79
N MET A 44 -2.04 5.67 -14.77
CA MET A 44 -3.49 5.56 -14.62
C MET A 44 -4.25 6.22 -15.78
N GLU A 45 -3.76 7.36 -16.27
CA GLU A 45 -4.35 8.05 -17.44
C GLU A 45 -4.22 7.19 -18.70
N GLN A 46 -3.06 6.59 -18.94
CA GLN A 46 -2.85 5.67 -20.05
C GLN A 46 -3.76 4.44 -19.98
N LEU A 47 -3.95 3.87 -18.80
CA LEU A 47 -4.86 2.73 -18.59
C LEU A 47 -6.34 3.10 -18.83
N SER A 48 -6.74 4.35 -18.55
CA SER A 48 -8.10 4.82 -18.81
C SER A 48 -8.34 5.19 -20.27
N ALA A 49 -7.28 5.52 -21.02
CA ALA A 49 -7.35 5.90 -22.43
C ALA A 49 -7.31 4.69 -23.39
N ALA A 50 -7.06 3.49 -22.88
CA ALA A 50 -7.06 2.20 -23.60
C ALA A 50 -8.45 1.53 -23.58
#